data_AF-A0A5K7Z6E4-F1
#
_entry.id   AF-A0A5K7Z6E4-F1
#
_cell.length_a   1.000
_cell.length_b   1.000
_cell.length_c   1.000
_cell.angle_alpha   90.00
_cell.angle_beta   90.00
_cell.angle_gamma   90.00
#
_symmetry.space_group_name_H-M   'P 1'
#
loop_
_entity.id
_entity.type
_entity.pdbx_description
1 polymer ?
#
loop_
_entity_poly.entity_id
_entity_poly.type
_entity_poly.pdbx_seq_one_letter_code
_entity_poly.pdbx_strand_id
1 'polypeptide(L)'
;MAFGLQCLLIMHTQTLNCVGKIMLPATRELALEPSVHLNDPVTTAIEVMIRHNRDTIAVLCNKRPVGQVRLRDAFAVIGIRVS
;
A
#
# COMPACT_ATOMS: atom_id res chain seq x y z
N MET A 1 -27.50 4.74 -10.17
CA MET A 1 -26.71 3.78 -9.37
C MET A 1 -25.69 3.14 -10.31
N ALA A 2 -24.52 3.76 -10.47
CA ALA A 2 -23.52 3.35 -11.48
C ALA A 2 -22.09 3.18 -10.90
N PHE A 3 -21.96 3.10 -9.57
CA PHE A 3 -20.65 3.06 -8.89
C PHE A 3 -20.04 1.65 -8.80
N GLY A 4 -20.83 0.60 -9.03
CA GLY A 4 -20.36 -0.79 -8.94
C GLY A 4 -19.50 -1.24 -10.13
N LEU A 5 -19.77 -0.75 -11.35
CA LEU A 5 -19.01 -1.16 -12.53
C LEU A 5 -17.70 -0.38 -12.72
N GLN A 6 -17.60 0.85 -12.23
CA GLN A 6 -16.35 1.63 -12.33
C GLN A 6 -15.22 0.97 -11.52
N CYS A 7 -15.55 0.40 -10.35
CA CYS A 7 -14.59 -0.38 -9.56
C CYS A 7 -14.19 -1.68 -10.27
N LEU A 8 -15.12 -2.31 -11.00
CA LEU A 8 -14.88 -3.57 -11.71
C LEU A 8 -14.01 -3.39 -12.97
N LEU A 9 -14.18 -2.27 -13.70
CA LEU A 9 -13.44 -2.00 -14.94
C LEU A 9 -12.01 -1.52 -14.68
N ILE A 10 -11.74 -0.84 -13.56
CA ILE A 10 -10.36 -0.50 -13.15
C ILE A 10 -9.57 -1.76 -12.74
N MET A 11 -10.27 -2.82 -12.33
CA MET A 11 -9.68 -4.08 -11.90
C MET A 11 -9.02 -4.89 -13.04
N HIS A 12 -9.27 -4.56 -14.31
CA HIS A 12 -8.82 -5.35 -15.45
C HIS A 12 -7.42 -4.95 -16.00
N THR A 13 -6.80 -3.87 -15.53
CA THR A 13 -5.49 -3.42 -16.05
C THR A 13 -4.47 -3.02 -14.99
N GLN A 14 -4.67 -3.41 -13.72
CA GLN A 14 -3.73 -3.12 -12.65
C GLN A 14 -3.03 -4.41 -12.21
N THR A 15 -1.88 -4.62 -12.85
CA THR A 15 -0.69 -5.38 -12.44
C THR A 15 -0.74 -5.94 -11.03
N LEU A 16 -0.37 -7.22 -10.88
CA LEU A 16 -0.41 -8.07 -9.69
C LEU A 16 0.08 -7.47 -8.33
N ASN A 17 0.62 -6.26 -8.27
CA ASN A 17 1.41 -5.68 -7.18
C ASN A 17 0.81 -4.37 -6.63
N CYS A 18 -0.46 -4.37 -6.19
CA CYS A 18 -1.05 -3.26 -5.46
C CYS A 18 -0.83 -3.39 -3.94
N VAL A 19 -0.77 -2.26 -3.24
CA VAL A 19 -0.57 -2.16 -1.78
C VAL A 19 -1.57 -2.99 -0.99
N GLY A 20 -2.84 -3.03 -1.44
CA GLY A 20 -3.89 -3.78 -0.76
C GLY A 20 -3.62 -5.28 -0.57
N LYS A 21 -2.76 -5.90 -1.41
CA LYS A 21 -2.43 -7.33 -1.28
C LYS A 21 -1.40 -7.63 -0.20
N ILE A 22 -0.62 -6.65 0.21
CA ILE A 22 0.48 -6.80 1.18
C ILE A 22 0.24 -6.03 2.47
N MET A 23 -0.96 -5.50 2.62
CA MET A 23 -1.34 -4.71 3.77
C MET A 23 -1.49 -5.60 5.01
N LEU A 24 -0.90 -5.14 6.11
CA LEU A 24 -1.06 -5.70 7.44
C LEU A 24 -2.05 -4.84 8.25
N PRO A 25 -2.68 -5.41 9.30
CA PRO A 25 -3.45 -4.63 10.26
C PRO A 25 -2.60 -3.49 10.86
N ALA A 26 -3.23 -2.34 11.09
CA ALA A 26 -2.55 -1.19 11.68
C ALA A 26 -2.15 -1.46 13.14
N THR A 27 -0.94 -1.04 13.52
CA THR A 27 -0.50 -1.02 14.92
C THR A 27 -0.88 0.31 15.58
N ARG A 28 -1.13 0.31 16.90
CA ARG A 28 -1.56 1.50 17.66
C ARG A 28 -0.61 2.70 17.58
N GLU A 29 0.66 2.46 17.29
CA GLU A 29 1.73 3.48 17.27
C GLU A 29 2.05 3.98 15.85
N LEU A 30 1.28 3.57 14.85
CA LEU A 30 1.57 3.90 13.46
C LEU A 30 1.30 5.38 13.17
N ALA A 31 2.32 6.07 12.66
CA ALA A 31 2.17 7.42 12.13
C ALA A 31 1.27 7.39 10.88
N LEU A 32 0.23 8.24 10.86
CA LEU A 32 -0.68 8.36 9.72
C LEU A 32 -0.05 9.08 8.52
N GLU A 33 1.04 9.80 8.72
CA GLU A 33 1.79 10.46 7.66
C GLU A 33 3.30 10.13 7.81
N PRO A 34 4.00 9.80 6.71
CA PRO A 34 3.48 9.69 5.33
C PRO A 34 2.52 8.50 5.13
N SER A 35 1.69 8.53 4.09
CA SER A 35 0.74 7.46 3.76
C SER A 35 0.66 7.13 2.26
N VAL A 36 0.08 5.97 1.95
CA VAL A 36 -0.26 5.55 0.58
C VAL A 36 -1.71 5.07 0.49
N HIS A 37 -2.26 5.06 -0.72
CA HIS A 37 -3.59 4.55 -0.98
C HIS A 37 -3.59 3.04 -1.26
N LEU A 38 -4.69 2.36 -0.95
CA LEU A 38 -4.83 0.90 -1.13
C LEU A 38 -4.60 0.42 -2.57
N ASN A 39 -4.91 1.27 -3.54
CA ASN A 39 -4.78 0.99 -4.97
C ASN A 39 -3.43 1.42 -5.55
N ASP A 40 -2.58 2.05 -4.73
CA ASP A 40 -1.26 2.46 -5.20
C ASP A 40 -0.40 1.22 -5.49
N PRO A 41 0.49 1.31 -6.48
CA PRO A 41 1.43 0.23 -6.73
C PRO A 41 2.42 0.12 -5.56
N VAL A 42 2.88 -1.10 -5.30
CA VAL A 42 3.85 -1.36 -4.23
C VAL A 42 5.14 -0.53 -4.40
N THR A 43 5.52 -0.21 -5.63
CA THR A 43 6.66 0.68 -5.92
C THR A 43 6.49 2.09 -5.36
N THR A 44 5.28 2.64 -5.39
CA THR A 44 4.98 3.94 -4.76
C THR A 44 5.15 3.85 -3.25
N ALA A 45 4.69 2.77 -2.62
CA ALA A 45 4.91 2.57 -1.19
C ALA A 45 6.40 2.51 -0.83
N ILE A 46 7.20 1.77 -1.61
CA ILE A 46 8.66 1.70 -1.44
C ILE A 46 9.29 3.09 -1.56
N GLU A 47 8.92 3.86 -2.60
CA GLU A 47 9.46 5.19 -2.83
C GLU A 47 9.16 6.15 -1.67
N VAL A 48 7.91 6.18 -1.20
CA VAL A 48 7.53 7.04 -0.06
C VAL A 48 8.26 6.59 1.21
N MET A 49 8.35 5.28 1.47
CA MET A 49 9.11 4.75 2.61
C MET A 49 10.57 5.16 2.58
N ILE A 50 11.26 5.03 1.44
CA ILE A 50 12.67 5.41 1.28
C ILE A 50 12.86 6.93 1.44
N ARG A 51 12.05 7.75 0.76
CA ARG A 51 12.14 9.23 0.82
C ARG A 51 11.98 9.77 2.24
N HIS A 52 11.14 9.14 3.05
CA HIS A 52 10.86 9.56 4.41
C HIS A 52 11.64 8.76 5.48
N ASN A 53 12.54 7.87 5.07
CA ASN A 53 13.31 6.99 5.95
C ASN A 53 12.41 6.22 6.95
N ARG A 54 11.35 5.59 6.44
CA ARG A 54 10.36 4.83 7.21
C ARG A 54 10.38 3.36 6.80
N ASP A 55 10.47 2.47 7.79
CA ASP A 55 10.34 1.02 7.58
C ASP A 55 8.88 0.56 7.44
N THR A 56 7.93 1.40 7.84
CA THR A 56 6.49 1.11 7.81
C THR A 56 5.73 2.38 7.47
N ILE A 57 4.66 2.23 6.69
CA ILE A 57 3.81 3.35 6.26
C ILE A 57 2.33 3.01 6.39
N ALA A 58 1.50 4.00 6.68
CA ALA A 58 0.06 3.83 6.75
C ALA A 58 -0.58 3.67 5.37
N VAL A 59 -1.56 2.77 5.29
CA VAL A 59 -2.43 2.63 4.11
C VAL A 59 -3.77 3.29 4.43
N LEU A 60 -4.14 4.23 3.57
CA LEU A 60 -5.42 4.92 3.65
C LEU A 60 -6.36 4.42 2.54
N CYS A 61 -7.65 4.38 2.87
CA CYS A 61 -8.74 4.27 1.90
C CYS A 61 -9.74 5.38 2.20
N ASN A 62 -10.01 6.27 1.24
CA ASN A 62 -10.92 7.40 1.45
C ASN A 62 -10.56 8.23 2.71
N LYS A 63 -9.25 8.48 2.92
CA LYS A 63 -8.68 9.18 4.10
C LYS A 63 -8.83 8.46 5.45
N ARG A 64 -9.27 7.20 5.46
CA ARG A 64 -9.36 6.38 6.68
C ARG A 64 -8.19 5.40 6.73
N PRO A 65 -7.47 5.28 7.85
CA PRO A 65 -6.46 4.24 8.01
C PRO A 65 -7.13 2.87 7.99
N VAL A 66 -6.66 2.04 7.08
CA VAL A 66 -7.16 0.66 6.91
C VAL A 66 -6.09 -0.38 7.25
N GLY A 67 -4.83 0.02 7.29
CA GLY A 67 -3.73 -0.86 7.62
C GLY A 67 -2.38 -0.20 7.44
N GLN A 68 -1.36 -1.02 7.28
CA GLN A 68 0.02 -0.57 7.08
C GLN A 68 0.78 -1.51 6.16
N VAL A 69 1.86 -1.01 5.56
CA VAL A 69 2.81 -1.83 4.79
C VAL A 69 4.19 -1.67 5.39
N ARG A 70 4.92 -2.79 5.49
CA ARG A 70 6.34 -2.78 5.85
C ARG A 70 7.20 -2.83 4.60
N LEU A 71 8.34 -2.14 4.66
CA LEU A 71 9.28 -2.07 3.54
C LEU A 71 9.81 -3.46 3.16
N ARG A 72 10.03 -4.34 4.15
CA ARG A 72 10.46 -5.73 3.94
C ARG A 72 9.44 -6.54 3.13
N ASP A 73 8.16 -6.39 3.43
CA ASP A 73 7.08 -7.09 2.75
C ASP A 73 6.91 -6.53 1.33
N ALA A 74 7.05 -5.21 1.17
CA ALA A 74 7.04 -4.55 -0.13
C ALA A 74 8.21 -5.03 -1.03
N PHE A 75 9.41 -5.20 -0.46
CA PHE A 75 10.56 -5.74 -1.19
C PHE A 75 10.38 -7.21 -1.58
N ALA A 76 9.81 -8.04 -0.70
CA ALA A 76 9.56 -9.45 -0.99
C ALA A 76 8.66 -9.63 -2.23
N VAL A 77 7.68 -8.73 -2.43
CA VAL A 77 6.76 -8.74 -3.58
C VAL A 77 7.49 -8.47 -4.90
N ILE A 78 8.53 -7.65 -4.89
CA ILE A 78 9.34 -7.36 -6.08
C ILE A 78 10.55 -8.29 -6.21
N GLY A 79 10.60 -9.37 -5.42
CA GLY A 79 11.66 -10.39 -5.47
C GLY A 79 12.95 -9.99 -4.76
N ILE A 80 12.97 -8.89 -4.02
CA ILE A 80 14.12 -8.44 -3.24
C ILE A 80 14.02 -9.02 -1.82
N ARG A 81 15.02 -9.79 -1.41
CA ARG A 81 15.14 -10.31 -0.04
C ARG A 81 16.19 -9.50 0.70
N VAL A 82 15.76 -8.81 1.75
CA VAL A 82 16.66 -8.06 2.64
C VAL A 82 16.86 -8.92 3.90
N SER A 83 18.09 -9.40 4.08
CA SER A 83 18.56 -10.23 5.21
C SER A 83 18.87 -9.39 6.44
#